data_AF-A0A4U9I4H3-F1
#
_entry.id   AF-A0A4U9I4H3-F1
#
_cell.length_a   1.000
_cell.length_b   1.000
_cell.length_c   1.000
_cell.angle_alpha   90.00
_cell.angle_beta   90.00
_cell.angle_gamma   90.00
#
_symmetry.space_group_name_H-M   'P 1'
#
loop_
_entity.id
_entity.type
_entity.pdbx_description
1 polymer ?
#
loop_
_entity_poly.entity_id
_entity_poly.type
_entity_poly.pdbx_seq_one_letter_code
_entity_poly.pdbx_strand_id
1 'polypeptide(L)'
;MPLTIRTCLSADIQQLSWQLTGVDLPSQGISGQGTLQAQWREEQKQLELNQLNLQANDSTLTGQASVILGNEPQWNMNLQFDKLNLENLLPAQAAPAARGEVVQQQGQAQAKPQRPVIASSLEQPDYNGLRGFSADILLKANSVHWRGMDFTQVTSQMTNKNGLLTNRRAER
;
A
#
# COMPACT_ATOMS: atom_id res chain seq x y z
N MET A 1 17.66 23.07 -39.46
CA MET A 1 16.72 22.67 -38.40
C MET A 1 17.42 21.63 -37.53
N PRO A 2 17.69 21.87 -36.24
CA PRO A 2 18.32 20.86 -35.41
C PRO A 2 17.29 19.78 -34.99
N LEU A 3 17.65 18.51 -35.12
CA LEU A 3 16.90 17.39 -34.55
C LEU A 3 17.16 17.35 -33.04
N THR A 4 16.14 17.59 -32.22
CA THR A 4 16.21 17.29 -30.78
C THR A 4 16.07 15.78 -30.61
N ILE A 5 17.15 15.11 -30.23
CA ILE A 5 17.14 13.68 -29.89
C ILE A 5 16.41 13.54 -28.55
N ARG A 6 15.27 12.85 -28.55
CA ARG A 6 14.56 12.50 -27.31
C ARG A 6 15.18 11.24 -26.72
N THR A 7 15.74 11.32 -25.51
CA THR A 7 16.35 10.16 -24.84
C THR A 7 15.27 9.31 -24.18
N CYS A 8 15.11 8.08 -24.66
CA CYS A 8 14.22 7.08 -24.11
C CYS A 8 15.00 5.79 -23.84
N LEU A 9 14.79 5.18 -22.66
CA LEU A 9 15.33 3.88 -22.30
C LEU A 9 14.16 2.92 -22.04
N SER A 10 14.20 1.73 -22.63
CA SER A 10 13.18 0.71 -22.44
C SER A 10 13.79 -0.58 -21.90
N ALA A 11 13.06 -1.30 -21.05
CA ALA A 11 13.43 -2.61 -20.55
C ALA A 11 12.21 -3.55 -20.58
N ASP A 12 12.40 -4.76 -21.09
CA ASP A 12 11.42 -5.85 -21.03
C ASP A 12 11.91 -6.87 -20.02
N ILE A 13 11.26 -6.94 -18.87
CA ILE A 13 11.64 -7.81 -17.76
C ILE A 13 10.75 -9.04 -17.79
N GLN A 14 11.30 -10.14 -18.29
CA GLN A 14 10.59 -11.41 -18.47
C GLN A 14 10.63 -12.30 -17.22
N GLN A 15 11.53 -12.00 -16.29
CA GLN A 15 11.61 -12.70 -15.01
C GLN A 15 12.18 -11.75 -13.95
N LEU A 16 11.33 -11.42 -12.99
CA LEU A 16 11.68 -10.71 -11.78
C LEU A 16 11.33 -11.61 -10.60
N SER A 17 12.20 -11.70 -9.59
CA SER A 17 11.92 -12.37 -8.32
C SER A 17 12.41 -11.48 -7.20
N TRP A 18 11.65 -11.39 -6.11
CA TRP A 18 11.97 -10.53 -4.98
C TRP A 18 11.59 -11.16 -3.65
N GLN A 19 12.29 -10.72 -2.61
CA GLN A 19 11.96 -10.99 -1.22
C GLN A 19 12.12 -9.69 -0.44
N LEU A 20 11.08 -9.30 0.29
CA LEU A 20 11.07 -8.15 1.17
C LEU A 20 10.90 -8.63 2.62
N THR A 21 11.74 -8.12 3.51
CA THR A 21 11.68 -8.38 4.96
C THR A 21 11.94 -7.07 5.69
N GLY A 22 11.31 -6.87 6.85
CA GLY A 22 11.41 -5.61 7.58
C GLY A 22 10.40 -5.50 8.72
N VAL A 23 10.54 -4.43 9.51
CA VAL A 23 9.74 -4.19 10.73
C VAL A 23 8.29 -3.79 10.46
N ASP A 24 7.98 -3.32 9.26
CA ASP A 24 6.63 -2.92 8.82
C ASP A 24 6.03 -3.87 7.76
N LEU A 25 6.60 -5.08 7.67
CA LEU A 25 6.12 -6.13 6.79
C LEU A 25 5.54 -7.28 7.62
N PRO A 26 4.72 -8.16 7.03
CA PRO A 26 4.32 -9.39 7.69
C PRO A 26 5.54 -10.18 8.18
N SER A 27 5.40 -10.94 9.27
CA SER A 27 6.51 -11.74 9.84
C SER A 27 7.12 -12.73 8.85
N GLN A 28 6.31 -13.25 7.93
CA GLN A 28 6.77 -14.11 6.83
C GLN A 28 7.46 -13.35 5.68
N GLY A 29 7.48 -12.02 5.72
CA GLY A 29 7.92 -11.15 4.63
C GLY A 29 6.95 -11.14 3.43
N ILE A 30 7.39 -10.52 2.35
CA ILE A 30 6.69 -10.53 1.06
C ILE A 30 7.63 -11.07 -0.01
N SER A 31 7.31 -12.23 -0.51
CA SER A 31 8.04 -12.92 -1.57
C SER A 31 7.23 -12.81 -2.85
N GLY A 32 7.89 -12.69 -3.99
CA GLY A 32 7.16 -12.56 -5.22
C GLY A 32 7.97 -12.76 -6.48
N GLN A 33 7.25 -12.80 -7.59
CA GLN A 33 7.81 -12.93 -8.91
C GLN A 33 6.92 -12.30 -9.96
N GLY A 34 7.45 -12.01 -11.14
CA GLY A 34 6.62 -11.49 -12.21
C GLY A 34 7.39 -10.98 -13.42
N THR A 35 6.65 -10.27 -14.26
CA THR A 35 7.12 -9.63 -15.47
C THR A 35 6.62 -8.19 -15.54
N LEU A 36 7.37 -7.34 -16.22
CA LEU A 36 6.95 -5.97 -16.51
C LEU A 36 7.72 -5.40 -17.70
N GLN A 37 7.17 -4.31 -18.25
CA GLN A 37 7.88 -3.46 -19.20
C GLN A 37 8.09 -2.09 -18.58
N ALA A 38 9.34 -1.62 -18.57
CA ALA A 38 9.68 -0.30 -18.10
C ALA A 38 10.07 0.60 -19.27
N GLN A 39 9.62 1.86 -19.24
CA GLN A 39 10.07 2.90 -20.14
C GLN A 39 10.42 4.16 -19.35
N TRP A 40 11.65 4.63 -19.49
CA TRP A 40 12.13 5.89 -18.95
C TRP A 40 12.22 6.93 -20.06
N ARG A 41 11.57 8.08 -19.85
CA ARG A 41 11.62 9.24 -20.74
C ARG A 41 12.25 10.41 -20.02
N GLU A 42 13.52 10.65 -20.33
CA GLU A 42 14.39 11.61 -19.63
C GLU A 42 13.84 13.04 -19.68
N GLU A 43 13.33 13.47 -20.84
CA GLU A 43 12.81 14.83 -21.04
C GLU A 43 11.61 15.17 -20.17
N GLN A 44 10.80 14.16 -19.86
CA GLN A 44 9.60 14.28 -19.03
C GLN A 44 9.88 13.86 -17.58
N LYS A 45 11.10 13.36 -17.30
CA LYS A 45 11.45 12.69 -16.04
C LYS A 45 10.43 11.63 -15.67
N GLN A 46 9.94 10.89 -16.66
CA GLN A 46 8.81 10.00 -16.51
C GLN A 46 9.25 8.55 -16.60
N LEU A 47 8.84 7.76 -15.61
CA LEU A 47 8.93 6.31 -15.62
C LEU A 47 7.54 5.73 -15.86
N GLU A 48 7.42 4.85 -16.84
CA GLU A 48 6.22 4.04 -17.07
C GLU A 48 6.55 2.57 -16.83
N LEU A 49 5.64 1.90 -16.14
CA LEU A 49 5.64 0.46 -15.91
C LEU A 49 4.35 -0.10 -16.52
N ASN A 50 4.50 -0.79 -17.63
CA ASN A 50 3.42 -1.36 -18.42
C ASN A 50 3.43 -2.88 -18.30
N GLN A 51 2.29 -3.50 -18.62
CA GLN A 51 2.13 -4.96 -18.64
C GLN A 51 2.64 -5.61 -17.34
N LEU A 52 2.33 -4.98 -16.20
CA LEU A 52 2.61 -5.57 -14.91
C LEU A 52 1.90 -6.91 -14.84
N ASN A 53 2.63 -7.96 -14.49
CA ASN A 53 2.09 -9.26 -14.12
C ASN A 53 2.92 -9.78 -12.96
N LEU A 54 2.45 -9.52 -11.75
CA LEU A 54 3.20 -9.69 -10.52
C LEU A 54 2.44 -10.64 -9.59
N GLN A 55 3.18 -11.47 -8.88
CA GLN A 55 2.69 -12.31 -7.79
C GLN A 55 3.44 -11.90 -6.53
N ALA A 56 2.70 -11.67 -5.45
CA ALA A 56 3.25 -11.33 -4.14
C ALA A 56 2.52 -12.15 -3.08
N ASN A 57 3.23 -13.11 -2.47
CA ASN A 57 2.66 -14.15 -1.63
C ASN A 57 1.42 -14.77 -2.32
N ASP A 58 0.23 -14.67 -1.73
CA ASP A 58 -1.01 -15.21 -2.29
C ASP A 58 -1.84 -14.18 -3.07
N SER A 59 -1.19 -13.13 -3.58
CA SER A 59 -1.85 -12.08 -4.36
C SER A 59 -1.28 -12.01 -5.77
N THR A 60 -2.15 -11.81 -6.75
CA THR A 60 -1.78 -11.64 -8.16
C THR A 60 -2.23 -10.26 -8.63
N LEU A 61 -1.34 -9.54 -9.30
CA LEU A 61 -1.53 -8.17 -9.75
C LEU A 61 -1.22 -8.06 -11.23
N THR A 62 -2.12 -7.43 -11.97
CA THR A 62 -1.89 -6.96 -13.33
C THR A 62 -2.15 -5.46 -13.45
N GLY A 63 -1.61 -4.83 -14.50
CA GLY A 63 -1.96 -3.45 -14.84
C GLY A 63 -0.78 -2.59 -15.25
N GLN A 64 -0.84 -1.32 -14.88
CA GLN A 64 0.19 -0.34 -15.19
C GLN A 64 0.35 0.70 -14.09
N ALA A 65 1.53 1.29 -14.04
CA ALA A 65 1.86 2.42 -13.20
C ALA A 65 2.72 3.41 -13.98
N SER A 66 2.63 4.68 -13.64
CA SER A 66 3.58 5.68 -14.12
C SER A 66 3.85 6.69 -13.02
N VAL A 67 5.03 7.30 -13.09
CA VAL A 67 5.40 8.41 -12.24
C VAL A 67 6.13 9.47 -13.06
N ILE A 68 5.70 10.71 -12.89
CA ILE A 68 6.48 11.88 -13.30
C ILE A 68 7.29 12.32 -12.09
N LEU A 69 8.61 12.22 -12.19
CA LEU A 69 9.53 12.59 -11.10
C LEU A 69 9.72 14.11 -11.04
N GLY A 70 9.84 14.61 -9.82
CA GLY A 70 10.03 16.03 -9.52
C GLY A 70 10.08 16.21 -8.00
N ASN A 71 10.00 17.46 -7.52
CA ASN A 71 9.94 17.75 -6.08
C ASN A 71 8.69 17.14 -5.43
N GLU A 72 7.58 17.10 -6.16
CA GLU A 72 6.34 16.43 -5.80
C GLU A 72 6.01 15.42 -6.91
N PRO A 73 6.48 14.16 -6.80
CA PRO A 73 6.21 13.15 -7.82
C PRO A 73 4.71 12.95 -8.03
N GLN A 74 4.34 12.72 -9.30
CA GLN A 74 2.95 12.52 -9.72
C GLN A 74 2.76 11.07 -10.13
N TRP A 75 2.03 10.31 -9.32
CA TRP A 75 1.78 8.89 -9.52
C TRP A 75 0.45 8.66 -10.22
N ASN A 76 0.44 7.77 -11.21
CA ASN A 76 -0.79 7.27 -11.81
C ASN A 76 -0.74 5.74 -11.85
N MET A 77 -1.76 5.08 -11.32
CA MET A 77 -1.78 3.62 -11.21
C MET A 77 -3.16 3.07 -11.56
N ASN A 78 -3.18 2.05 -12.42
CA ASN A 78 -4.38 1.28 -12.73
C ASN A 78 -4.04 -0.20 -12.52
N LEU A 79 -4.55 -0.75 -11.43
CA LEU A 79 -4.14 -2.03 -10.89
C LEU A 79 -5.35 -2.96 -10.78
N GLN A 80 -5.20 -4.18 -11.27
CA GLN A 80 -6.21 -5.22 -11.17
C GLN A 80 -5.64 -6.47 -10.49
N PHE A 81 -6.32 -6.91 -9.44
CA PHE A 81 -6.01 -8.13 -8.71
C PHE A 81 -7.05 -9.21 -9.01
N ASP A 82 -6.61 -10.45 -9.26
CA ASP A 82 -7.55 -11.59 -9.17
C ASP A 82 -7.81 -11.94 -7.71
N LYS A 83 -6.73 -11.98 -6.92
CA LYS A 83 -6.79 -12.07 -5.46
C LYS A 83 -5.87 -11.04 -4.84
N LEU A 84 -6.41 -10.25 -3.92
CA LEU A 84 -5.66 -9.34 -3.07
C LEU A 84 -5.77 -9.82 -1.62
N ASN A 85 -4.75 -10.53 -1.15
CA ASN A 85 -4.69 -11.01 0.22
C ASN A 85 -3.97 -10.01 1.12
N LEU A 86 -4.73 -9.11 1.75
CA LEU A 86 -4.17 -8.07 2.60
C LEU A 86 -3.55 -8.61 3.89
N GLU A 87 -3.99 -9.78 4.39
CA GLU A 87 -3.39 -10.41 5.58
C GLU A 87 -1.93 -10.81 5.35
N ASN A 88 -1.62 -11.22 4.12
CA ASN A 88 -0.28 -11.66 3.75
C ASN A 88 0.54 -10.54 3.10
N LEU A 89 0.02 -9.31 3.04
CA LEU A 89 0.71 -8.15 2.46
C LEU A 89 0.88 -7.00 3.45
N LEU A 90 0.05 -6.92 4.49
CA LEU A 90 0.14 -5.87 5.50
C LEU A 90 0.64 -6.44 6.82
N PRO A 91 1.43 -5.67 7.60
CA PRO A 91 1.82 -6.09 8.93
C PRO A 91 0.59 -6.33 9.80
N ALA A 92 0.66 -7.33 10.66
CA ALA A 92 -0.35 -7.54 11.67
C ALA A 92 -0.41 -6.30 12.57
N GLN A 93 -1.53 -5.58 12.57
CA GLN A 93 -1.71 -4.45 13.47
C GLN A 93 -1.66 -4.97 14.90
N ALA A 94 -0.76 -4.40 15.71
CA ALA A 94 -0.69 -4.73 17.13
C ALA A 94 -2.07 -4.49 17.74
N ALA A 95 -2.60 -5.49 18.46
CA ALA A 95 -3.68 -5.24 19.39
C ALA A 95 -3.20 -4.13 20.35
N PRO A 96 -4.03 -3.14 20.71
CA PRO A 96 -3.63 -2.09 21.63
C PRO A 96 -3.02 -2.76 22.87
N ALA A 97 -1.76 -2.45 23.14
CA ALA A 97 -1.03 -3.06 24.25
C ALA A 97 -1.78 -2.73 25.53
N ALA A 98 -2.39 -3.74 26.15
CA ALA A 98 -2.78 -3.65 27.55
C ALA A 98 -1.48 -3.60 28.36
N ARG A 99 -0.90 -2.40 28.51
CA ARG A 99 0.24 -2.16 29.38
C ARG A 99 -0.27 -2.14 30.83
N GLY A 100 -0.67 -3.32 31.30
CA GLY A 100 -0.79 -3.60 32.73
C GLY A 100 0.59 -4.03 33.22
N GLU A 101 1.37 -3.09 33.72
CA GLU A 101 2.53 -3.42 34.54
C GLU A 101 2.05 -4.28 35.71
N VAL A 102 2.45 -5.55 35.71
CA VAL A 102 2.27 -6.46 36.84
C VAL A 102 3.25 -6.07 37.95
N VAL A 103 2.90 -5.04 38.72
CA VAL A 103 3.48 -4.85 40.05
C VAL A 103 2.65 -5.68 41.02
N GLN A 104 3.23 -6.79 41.48
CA GLN A 104 2.70 -7.58 42.58
C GLN A 104 2.62 -6.70 43.85
N GLN A 105 1.42 -6.45 44.35
CA GLN A 105 1.21 -6.02 45.73
C GLN A 105 0.12 -6.87 46.37
N GLN A 106 0.54 -7.69 47.33
CA GLN A 106 -0.32 -8.35 48.31
C GLN A 106 -0.97 -7.28 49.20
N GLY A 107 -2.30 -7.30 49.35
CA GLY A 107 -3.01 -6.46 50.31
C GLY A 107 -4.50 -6.37 50.05
N GLN A 108 -5.30 -6.97 50.94
CA GLN A 108 -6.77 -6.99 50.90
C GLN A 108 -7.37 -5.60 51.18
N ALA A 109 -8.22 -5.09 50.27
CA ALA A 109 -9.34 -4.19 50.56
C ALA A 109 -10.24 -4.05 49.31
N GLN A 110 -11.56 -4.20 49.48
CA GLN A 110 -12.55 -4.10 48.40
C GLN A 110 -12.55 -2.71 47.75
N ALA A 111 -12.13 -2.63 46.48
CA ALA A 111 -12.34 -1.48 45.60
C ALA A 111 -13.42 -1.80 44.57
N LYS A 112 -14.44 -0.93 44.45
CA LYS A 112 -15.46 -0.99 43.40
C LYS A 112 -14.79 -1.12 42.02
N PRO A 113 -15.30 -1.95 41.10
CA PRO A 113 -14.79 -1.96 39.74
C PRO A 113 -15.16 -0.63 39.08
N GLN A 114 -14.23 0.32 39.04
CA GLN A 114 -14.32 1.42 38.10
C GLN A 114 -14.29 0.79 36.71
N ARG A 115 -15.38 0.94 35.95
CA ARG A 115 -15.42 0.46 34.57
C ARG A 115 -14.24 1.08 33.82
N PRO A 116 -13.43 0.28 33.10
CA PRO A 116 -12.36 0.81 32.28
C PRO A 116 -12.96 1.79 31.29
N VAL A 117 -12.57 3.06 31.38
CA VAL A 117 -12.84 4.04 30.33
C VAL A 117 -11.73 3.84 29.31
N ILE A 118 -12.04 3.14 28.21
CA ILE A 118 -11.11 3.07 27.08
C ILE A 118 -11.17 4.43 26.38
N ALA A 119 -10.40 5.40 26.87
CA ALA A 119 -9.98 6.50 26.03
C ALA A 119 -8.86 5.97 25.14
N SER A 120 -9.22 5.29 24.04
CA SER A 120 -8.28 5.14 22.94
C SER A 120 -8.05 6.55 22.40
N SER A 121 -7.00 7.21 22.86
CA SER A 121 -6.36 8.25 22.07
C SER A 121 -5.91 7.57 20.79
N LEU A 122 -6.77 7.62 19.78
CA LEU A 122 -6.41 7.33 18.41
C LEU A 122 -5.34 8.37 18.10
N GLU A 123 -4.07 8.02 18.29
CA GLU A 123 -2.95 8.84 17.83
C GLU A 123 -3.24 9.12 16.36
N GLN A 124 -3.55 10.39 16.09
CA GLN A 124 -3.96 10.81 14.77
C GLN A 124 -2.74 10.58 13.88
N PRO A 125 -2.84 9.75 12.83
CA PRO A 125 -1.68 9.44 12.00
C PRO A 125 -1.07 10.74 11.47
N ASP A 126 0.26 10.85 11.46
CA ASP A 126 0.91 11.99 10.85
C ASP A 126 0.76 11.91 9.32
N TYR A 127 -0.14 12.73 8.78
CA TYR A 127 -0.42 12.80 7.34
C TYR A 127 0.51 13.75 6.58
N ASN A 128 1.55 14.33 7.21
CA ASN A 128 2.49 15.23 6.54
C ASN A 128 3.14 14.60 5.30
N GLY A 129 3.35 13.28 5.30
CA GLY A 129 3.89 12.54 4.16
C GLY A 129 3.02 12.61 2.90
N LEU A 130 1.70 12.82 3.02
CA LEU A 130 0.80 12.93 1.87
C LEU A 130 1.03 14.23 1.06
N ARG A 131 1.71 15.23 1.63
CA ARG A 131 2.02 16.47 0.90
C ARG A 131 3.22 16.32 -0.04
N GLY A 132 4.03 15.28 0.16
CA GLY A 132 5.24 15.07 -0.64
C GLY A 132 4.98 14.53 -2.05
N PHE A 133 3.73 14.24 -2.43
CA PHE A 133 3.41 13.69 -3.74
C PHE A 133 1.94 13.92 -4.11
N SER A 134 1.62 13.69 -5.39
CA SER A 134 0.25 13.52 -5.86
C SER A 134 0.05 12.11 -6.41
N ALA A 135 -1.16 11.58 -6.33
CA ALA A 135 -1.48 10.28 -6.87
C ALA A 135 -2.91 10.20 -7.37
N ASP A 136 -3.11 9.48 -8.48
CA ASP A 136 -4.40 8.99 -8.95
C ASP A 136 -4.31 7.47 -9.10
N ILE A 137 -5.10 6.74 -8.31
CA ILE A 137 -5.02 5.29 -8.19
C ILE A 137 -6.40 4.71 -8.44
N LEU A 138 -6.49 3.82 -9.42
CA LEU A 138 -7.63 2.94 -9.63
C LEU A 138 -7.20 1.52 -9.28
N LEU A 139 -7.87 0.92 -8.31
CA LEU A 139 -7.65 -0.46 -7.90
C LEU A 139 -8.94 -1.26 -8.07
N LYS A 140 -8.85 -2.37 -8.78
CA LYS A 140 -9.91 -3.38 -8.92
C LYS A 140 -9.42 -4.69 -8.37
N ALA A 141 -10.25 -5.40 -7.63
CA ALA A 141 -9.93 -6.73 -7.14
C ALA A 141 -11.14 -7.65 -7.31
N ASN A 142 -10.95 -8.79 -7.98
CA ASN A 142 -11.99 -9.80 -8.11
C ASN A 142 -12.33 -10.38 -6.73
N SER A 143 -11.31 -10.62 -5.91
CA SER A 143 -11.42 -11.00 -4.49
C SER A 143 -10.43 -10.24 -3.61
N VAL A 144 -10.85 -9.86 -2.41
CA VAL A 144 -10.00 -9.30 -1.36
C VAL A 144 -10.17 -10.12 -0.09
N HIS A 145 -9.07 -10.59 0.48
CA HIS A 145 -9.08 -11.30 1.76
C HIS A 145 -8.50 -10.41 2.86
N TRP A 146 -9.26 -10.18 3.93
CA TRP A 146 -8.83 -9.35 5.05
C TRP A 146 -9.52 -9.75 6.35
N ARG A 147 -8.73 -10.06 7.38
CA ARG A 147 -9.18 -10.41 8.74
C ARG A 147 -10.19 -11.57 8.74
N GLY A 148 -9.89 -12.62 7.99
CA GLY A 148 -10.72 -13.81 7.80
C GLY A 148 -11.97 -13.57 6.97
N MET A 149 -12.13 -12.39 6.37
CA MET A 149 -13.30 -12.04 5.55
C MET A 149 -12.90 -11.95 4.08
N ASP A 150 -13.80 -12.46 3.23
CA ASP A 150 -13.67 -12.35 1.77
C ASP A 150 -14.66 -11.33 1.22
N PHE A 151 -14.14 -10.40 0.43
CA PHE A 151 -14.89 -9.42 -0.32
C PHE A 151 -14.75 -9.72 -1.80
N THR A 152 -15.82 -9.57 -2.56
CA THR A 152 -15.82 -9.81 -4.02
C THR A 152 -16.07 -8.51 -4.78
N GLN A 153 -15.48 -8.41 -5.98
CA GLN A 153 -15.68 -7.30 -6.91
C GLN A 153 -15.45 -5.92 -6.27
N VAL A 154 -14.33 -5.78 -5.56
CA VAL A 154 -13.96 -4.54 -4.87
C VAL A 154 -13.36 -3.58 -5.89
N THR A 155 -13.85 -2.34 -5.92
CA THR A 155 -13.22 -1.26 -6.68
C THR A 155 -13.02 -0.05 -5.77
N SER A 156 -11.81 0.49 -5.80
CA SER A 156 -11.39 1.65 -5.03
C SER A 156 -10.72 2.65 -5.94
N GLN A 157 -11.15 3.90 -5.87
CA GLN A 157 -10.45 5.02 -6.46
C GLN A 157 -9.88 5.89 -5.35
N MET A 158 -8.58 6.10 -5.38
CA MET A 158 -7.87 6.92 -4.40
C MET A 158 -7.15 8.05 -5.12
N THR A 159 -7.31 9.26 -4.63
CA THR A 159 -6.58 10.42 -5.15
C THR A 159 -5.92 11.14 -4.00
N ASN A 160 -4.65 11.49 -4.15
CA ASN A 160 -3.94 12.39 -3.25
C ASN A 160 -3.56 13.66 -4.03
N LYS A 161 -4.03 14.81 -3.56
CA LYS A 161 -3.68 16.11 -4.13
C LYS A 161 -3.22 17.04 -3.02
N ASN A 162 -1.92 17.27 -2.94
CA ASN A 162 -1.29 18.17 -1.96
C ASN A 162 -1.69 17.85 -0.50
N GLY A 163 -1.67 16.57 -0.13
CA GLY A 163 -2.05 16.10 1.20
C GLY A 163 -3.55 15.85 1.41
N LEU A 164 -4.41 16.17 0.44
CA LEU A 164 -5.82 15.80 0.50
C LEU A 164 -6.03 14.41 -0.11
N LEU A 165 -6.20 13.41 0.75
CA LEU A 165 -6.61 12.07 0.34
C LEU A 165 -8.13 12.02 0.18
N THR A 166 -8.59 11.65 -1.01
CA THR A 166 -9.98 11.30 -1.29
C THR A 166 -10.05 9.84 -1.68
N ASN A 167 -10.88 9.06 -0.98
CA ASN A 167 -11.24 7.70 -1.39
C ASN A 167 -12.69 7.71 -1.86
N ARG A 168 -12.93 7.11 -3.03
CA ARG A 168 -14.27 6.86 -3.54
C ARG A 168 -14.39 5.38 -3.89
N ARG A 169 -15.45 4.75 -3.41
CA ARG A 169 -15.91 3.50 -4.01
C ARG A 169 -16.37 3.82 -5.42
N ALA A 170 -15.83 3.14 -6.42
CA ALA A 170 -16.39 3.25 -7.76
C ALA A 170 -17.65 2.40 -7.79
N GLU A 171 -18.81 3.05 -7.84
CA GLU A 171 -20.07 2.39 -8.11
C GLU A 171 -20.09 1.98 -9.60
N ARG A 172 -20.61 0.79 -9.88
CA ARG A 172 -20.90 0.38 -11.26
C ARG A 172 -22.22 0.97 -11.71
#